data_AF-A0A8E6B2J7-F1
#
_entry.id   AF-A0A8E6B2J7-F1
#
_cell.length_a   1.000
_cell.length_b   1.000
_cell.length_c   1.000
_cell.angle_alpha   90.00
_cell.angle_beta   90.00
_cell.angle_gamma   90.00
#
_symmetry.space_group_name_H-M   'P 1'
#
loop_
_entity.id
_entity.type
_entity.pdbx_description
1 polymer ?
#
loop_
_entity_poly.entity_id
_entity_poly.type
_entity_poly.pdbx_seq_one_letter_code
_entity_poly.pdbx_strand_id
1 'polypeptide(L)'
;MYLRIIAFALTALLIGITPVHAGNIYQVTSQEGDKTVTYEVRFGGGKIMDQYTAFDPETKKFVYLQWKRSEAKPTPVMKVWDHHTGETISLYKFPDVQNPLPVIPSIEAMKVCPLTGDKNFKAKLHIIVD
;
A
#
# COMPACT_ATOMS: atom_id res chain seq x y z
N MET A 1 -26.51 45.67 15.85
CA MET A 1 -26.81 44.27 16.19
C MET A 1 -26.59 43.32 15.00
N TYR A 2 -25.52 43.50 14.21
CA TYR A 2 -25.18 42.59 13.09
C TYR A 2 -23.71 42.18 13.09
N LEU A 3 -22.88 42.83 13.91
CA LEU A 3 -21.42 42.61 13.95
C LEU A 3 -20.99 41.41 14.80
N ARG A 4 -21.89 40.87 15.65
CA ARG A 4 -21.61 39.72 16.53
C ARG A 4 -21.90 38.35 15.90
N ILE A 5 -22.63 38.33 14.78
CA ILE A 5 -23.01 37.07 14.10
C ILE A 5 -21.95 36.66 13.06
N ILE A 6 -21.18 37.61 12.54
CA ILE A 6 -20.14 37.34 11.53
C ILE A 6 -18.89 36.69 12.15
N ALA A 7 -18.62 36.95 13.44
CA ALA A 7 -17.43 36.42 14.13
C ALA A 7 -17.49 34.91 14.43
N PHE A 8 -18.66 34.28 14.40
CA PHE A 8 -18.81 32.84 14.62
C PHE A 8 -18.75 32.00 13.34
N ALA A 9 -18.80 32.62 12.16
CA ALA A 9 -18.77 31.90 10.89
C ALA A 9 -17.34 31.63 10.37
N LEU A 10 -16.33 32.36 10.86
CA LEU A 10 -14.95 32.26 10.36
C LEU A 10 -14.09 31.22 11.09
N THR A 11 -14.53 30.74 12.25
CA THR A 11 -13.77 29.79 13.09
C THR A 11 -14.03 28.31 12.76
N ALA A 12 -15.00 28.01 11.89
CA ALA A 12 -15.30 26.64 11.46
C ALA A 12 -14.49 26.17 10.23
N LEU A 13 -13.67 27.04 9.63
CA LEU A 13 -12.94 26.74 8.38
C LEU A 13 -11.48 26.29 8.60
N LEU A 14 -11.18 25.73 9.77
CA LEU A 14 -9.87 25.15 10.12
C LEU A 14 -10.04 23.71 10.64
N ILE A 15 -10.96 22.95 10.03
CA ILE A 15 -10.93 21.49 10.17
C ILE A 15 -9.69 21.03 9.41
N GLY A 16 -8.64 20.79 10.18
CA GLY A 16 -7.31 20.45 9.71
C GLY A 16 -7.35 19.35 8.66
N ILE A 17 -6.69 19.64 7.54
CA ILE A 17 -6.18 18.64 6.62
C ILE A 17 -5.10 17.90 7.41
N THR A 18 -5.47 16.91 8.23
CA THR A 18 -4.46 16.04 8.82
C THR A 18 -3.85 15.27 7.66
N PRO A 19 -2.54 15.35 7.43
CA PRO A 19 -1.93 14.52 6.42
C PRO A 19 -2.25 13.08 6.78
N VAL A 20 -3.03 12.44 5.91
CA VAL A 20 -3.23 11.01 5.97
C VAL A 20 -1.86 10.45 5.61
N HIS A 21 -1.03 10.19 6.62
CA HIS A 21 0.24 9.51 6.43
C HIS A 21 -0.08 8.20 5.71
N ALA A 22 0.15 8.19 4.40
CA ALA A 22 0.27 6.95 3.66
C ALA A 22 1.46 6.19 4.27
N GLY A 23 1.44 4.86 4.27
CA GLY A 23 2.59 4.06 4.70
C GLY A 23 3.88 4.42 3.95
N ASN A 24 4.95 3.69 4.21
CA ASN A 24 6.21 3.91 3.52
C ASN A 24 6.02 3.77 2.00
N ILE A 25 6.22 4.86 1.26
CA ILE A 25 6.17 4.86 -0.21
C ILE A 25 7.59 4.63 -0.71
N TYR A 26 7.75 3.68 -1.62
CA TYR A 26 9.04 3.38 -2.24
C TYR A 26 8.94 3.65 -3.73
N GLN A 27 9.90 4.42 -4.23
CA GLN A 27 10.14 4.52 -5.66
C GLN A 27 11.03 3.36 -6.08
N VAL A 28 10.49 2.47 -6.91
CA VAL A 28 11.14 1.28 -7.42
C VAL A 28 11.54 1.52 -8.86
N THR A 29 12.82 1.32 -9.17
CA THR A 29 13.38 1.39 -10.52
C THR A 29 13.91 0.02 -10.90
N SER A 30 13.50 -0.48 -12.05
CA SER A 30 13.78 -1.84 -12.52
C SER A 30 13.98 -1.89 -14.04
N GLN A 31 14.69 -2.90 -14.54
CA GLN A 31 14.92 -3.10 -15.98
C GLN A 31 14.00 -4.16 -16.58
N GLU A 32 13.50 -3.90 -17.78
CA GLU A 32 12.80 -4.85 -18.66
C GLU A 32 13.46 -4.81 -20.05
N GLY A 33 14.43 -5.69 -20.28
CA GLY A 33 15.33 -5.58 -21.44
C GLY A 33 16.11 -4.26 -21.39
N ASP A 34 16.02 -3.46 -22.46
CA ASP A 34 16.67 -2.14 -22.55
C ASP A 34 15.85 -1.00 -21.91
N LYS A 35 14.67 -1.30 -21.37
CA LYS A 35 13.76 -0.30 -20.80
C LYS A 35 13.91 -0.21 -19.29
N THR A 36 14.10 1.00 -18.79
CA THR A 36 13.98 1.30 -17.36
C THR A 36 12.53 1.64 -17.01
N VAL A 37 11.94 0.88 -16.10
CA VAL A 37 10.62 1.10 -15.53
C VAL A 37 10.76 1.67 -14.13
N THR A 38 10.04 2.75 -13.83
CA THR A 38 9.99 3.33 -12.48
C THR A 38 8.56 3.48 -12.04
N TYR A 39 8.27 3.04 -10.81
CA TYR A 39 6.92 3.07 -10.23
C TYR A 39 6.98 3.24 -8.72
N GLU A 40 5.84 3.56 -8.11
CA GLU A 40 5.70 3.67 -6.66
C GLU A 40 4.92 2.50 -6.09
N VAL A 41 5.35 2.02 -4.92
CA VAL A 41 4.66 1.00 -4.13
C VAL A 41 4.61 1.44 -2.67
N ARG A 42 3.49 1.17 -2.01
CA ARG A 42 3.28 1.52 -0.61
C ARG A 42 3.35 0.27 0.25
N PHE A 43 4.00 0.35 1.41
CA PHE A 43 4.02 -0.71 2.42
C PHE A 43 3.67 -0.16 3.80
N GLY A 44 2.95 -0.98 4.58
CA GLY A 44 2.44 -0.58 5.89
C GLY A 44 1.40 0.54 5.79
N GLY A 45 1.09 1.15 6.92
CA GLY A 45 0.14 2.27 6.98
C GLY A 45 0.64 3.39 7.88
N GLY A 46 -0.13 4.48 7.92
CA GLY A 46 0.15 5.62 8.79
C GLY A 46 -0.20 5.38 10.25
N LYS A 47 -0.36 6.48 10.99
CA LYS A 47 -0.67 6.42 12.43
C LYS A 47 -2.02 5.73 12.73
N ILE A 48 -3.00 5.89 11.85
CA ILE A 48 -4.40 5.45 12.07
C ILE A 48 -4.85 4.32 11.15
N MET A 49 -4.13 4.09 10.05
CA MET A 49 -4.45 3.05 9.06
C MET A 49 -3.34 2.00 9.06
N ASP A 50 -3.71 0.76 8.79
CA ASP A 50 -2.80 -0.27 8.31
C ASP A 50 -3.17 -0.67 6.88
N GLN A 51 -2.22 -1.29 6.20
CA GLN A 51 -2.38 -1.74 4.83
C GLN A 51 -1.63 -3.04 4.59
N TYR A 52 -2.24 -3.92 3.80
CA TYR A 52 -1.55 -4.97 3.08
C TYR A 52 -1.36 -4.58 1.62
N THR A 53 -0.23 -5.01 1.08
CA THR A 53 0.16 -4.77 -0.29
C THR A 53 0.30 -6.12 -0.98
N ALA A 54 -0.25 -6.23 -2.19
CA ALA A 54 -0.05 -7.39 -3.06
C ALA A 54 0.20 -6.92 -4.49
N PHE A 55 0.67 -7.84 -5.33
CA PHE A 55 0.77 -7.62 -6.76
C PHE A 55 -0.27 -8.48 -7.48
N ASP A 56 -1.10 -7.85 -8.29
CA ASP A 56 -2.04 -8.53 -9.16
C ASP A 56 -1.36 -8.83 -10.51
N PRO A 57 -1.10 -10.10 -10.85
CA PRO A 57 -0.48 -10.47 -12.11
C PRO A 57 -1.37 -10.23 -13.33
N GLU A 58 -2.70 -10.18 -13.15
CA GLU A 58 -3.64 -9.97 -14.27
C GLU A 58 -3.60 -8.52 -14.74
N THR A 59 -3.74 -7.57 -13.81
CA THR A 59 -3.72 -6.13 -14.15
C THR A 59 -2.32 -5.52 -14.14
N LYS A 60 -1.30 -6.28 -13.71
CA LYS A 60 0.09 -5.85 -13.53
C LYS A 60 0.19 -4.62 -12.61
N LYS A 61 -0.52 -4.63 -11.48
CA LYS A 61 -0.57 -3.50 -10.55
C LYS A 61 -0.35 -3.94 -9.11
N PHE A 62 0.24 -3.04 -8.33
CA PHE A 62 0.18 -3.16 -6.88
C PHE A 62 -1.20 -2.75 -6.39
N VAL A 63 -1.78 -3.62 -5.57
CA VAL A 63 -3.10 -3.45 -4.96
C VAL A 63 -2.98 -3.41 -3.45
N TYR A 64 -3.95 -2.75 -2.81
CA TYR A 64 -3.88 -2.37 -1.42
C TYR A 64 -5.16 -2.73 -0.69
N LEU A 65 -5.02 -3.43 0.44
CA LEU A 65 -6.12 -3.71 1.36
C LEU A 65 -5.86 -2.90 2.63
N GLN A 66 -6.67 -1.87 2.86
CA GLN A 66 -6.50 -0.93 3.97
C GLN A 66 -7.60 -1.10 5.02
N TRP A 67 -7.26 -0.87 6.28
CA TRP A 67 -8.22 -0.85 7.39
C TRP A 67 -7.75 0.11 8.48
N LYS A 68 -8.66 0.55 9.36
CA LYS A 68 -8.24 1.36 10.51
C LYS A 68 -7.57 0.46 11.55
N ARG A 69 -6.54 0.96 12.21
CA ARG A 69 -5.87 0.22 13.31
C ARG A 69 -6.78 -0.10 14.49
N SER A 70 -7.82 0.71 14.68
CA SER A 70 -8.85 0.48 15.70
C SER A 70 -9.86 -0.61 15.31
N GLU A 71 -9.88 -1.03 14.05
CA GLU A 71 -10.79 -2.04 13.52
C GLU A 71 -10.10 -3.41 13.46
N ALA A 72 -10.92 -4.46 13.33
CA ALA A 72 -10.39 -5.81 13.20
C ALA A 72 -9.55 -5.93 11.92
N LYS A 73 -8.35 -6.52 12.09
CA LYS A 73 -7.47 -6.84 10.97
C LYS A 73 -8.18 -7.78 9.97
N PRO A 74 -8.06 -7.57 8.65
CA PRO A 74 -8.65 -8.46 7.66
C PRO A 74 -8.21 -9.91 7.87
N THR A 75 -9.17 -10.82 7.75
CA THR A 75 -8.93 -12.27 7.84
C THR A 75 -8.60 -12.83 6.46
N PRO A 76 -7.76 -13.87 6.39
CA PRO A 76 -7.48 -14.52 5.11
C PRO A 76 -8.72 -15.28 4.63
N VAL A 77 -8.98 -15.21 3.32
CA VAL A 77 -10.09 -15.93 2.68
C VAL A 77 -9.69 -17.34 2.27
N MET A 78 -8.39 -17.60 2.14
CA MET A 78 -7.83 -18.88 1.73
C MET A 78 -6.42 -19.05 2.30
N LYS A 79 -5.99 -20.31 2.45
CA LYS A 79 -4.62 -20.68 2.81
C LYS A 79 -4.12 -21.73 1.83
N VAL A 80 -2.88 -21.61 1.40
CA VAL A 80 -2.22 -22.55 0.48
C VAL A 80 -0.95 -23.05 1.13
N TRP A 81 -0.75 -24.36 1.14
CA TRP A 81 0.53 -24.95 1.56
C TRP A 81 1.48 -24.98 0.35
N ASP A 82 2.63 -24.32 0.46
CA ASP A 82 3.66 -24.32 -0.56
C ASP A 82 4.67 -25.45 -0.30
N HIS A 83 4.73 -26.41 -1.22
CA HIS A 83 5.61 -27.56 -1.11
C HIS A 83 7.10 -27.23 -1.30
N HIS A 84 7.46 -26.09 -1.92
CA HIS A 84 8.87 -25.71 -2.11
C HIS A 84 9.49 -25.19 -0.81
N THR A 85 8.72 -24.40 -0.06
CA THR A 85 9.17 -23.75 1.18
C THR A 85 8.72 -24.50 2.42
N GLY A 86 7.68 -25.34 2.32
CA GLY A 86 7.00 -25.96 3.44
C GLY A 86 6.07 -25.02 4.20
N GLU A 87 5.95 -23.76 3.77
CA GLU A 87 5.19 -22.73 4.46
C GLU A 87 3.71 -22.71 4.06
N THR A 88 2.85 -22.23 4.95
CA THR A 88 1.44 -21.96 4.62
C THR A 88 1.27 -20.48 4.29
N ILE A 89 0.96 -20.18 3.03
CA ILE A 89 0.72 -18.85 2.52
C ILE A 89 -0.75 -18.48 2.73
N SER A 90 -1.00 -17.37 3.42
CA SER A 90 -2.34 -16.82 3.60
C SER A 90 -2.69 -15.89 2.44
N LEU A 91 -3.87 -16.07 1.86
CA LEU A 91 -4.37 -15.28 0.74
C LEU A 91 -5.54 -14.40 1.19
N TYR A 92 -5.55 -13.18 0.69
CA TYR A 92 -6.51 -12.15 1.07
C TYR A 92 -7.27 -11.65 -0.14
N LYS A 93 -8.52 -11.25 0.07
CA LYS A 93 -9.34 -10.61 -0.96
C LYS A 93 -9.01 -9.12 -1.00
N PHE A 94 -8.39 -8.69 -2.08
CA PHE A 94 -8.14 -7.28 -2.35
C PHE A 94 -9.35 -6.66 -3.09
N PRO A 95 -9.62 -5.36 -2.89
CA PRO A 95 -10.59 -4.65 -3.70
C PRO A 95 -10.22 -4.73 -5.19
N ASP A 96 -11.22 -4.85 -6.06
CA ASP A 96 -11.07 -4.84 -7.52
C ASP A 96 -10.21 -5.95 -8.15
N VAL A 97 -9.81 -6.96 -7.36
CA VAL A 97 -9.09 -8.14 -7.85
C VAL A 97 -10.02 -9.35 -7.84
N GLN A 98 -10.05 -10.13 -8.92
CA GLN A 98 -10.87 -11.35 -8.98
C GLN A 98 -10.38 -12.41 -7.99
N ASN A 99 -9.08 -12.69 -8.02
CA ASN A 99 -8.46 -13.77 -7.27
C ASN A 99 -7.86 -13.31 -5.92
N PRO A 100 -7.92 -14.13 -4.86
CA PRO A 100 -7.19 -13.85 -3.62
C PRO A 100 -5.68 -13.84 -3.86
N LEU A 101 -4.98 -12.85 -3.29
CA LEU A 101 -3.55 -12.65 -3.50
C LEU A 101 -2.75 -12.83 -2.20
N PRO A 102 -1.48 -13.29 -2.29
CA PRO A 102 -0.58 -13.29 -1.16
C PRO A 102 -0.11 -11.87 -0.83
N VAL A 103 0.12 -11.61 0.45
CA VAL A 103 0.63 -10.32 0.92
C VAL A 103 2.14 -10.27 0.73
N ILE A 104 2.61 -9.16 0.19
CA ILE A 104 4.02 -8.76 0.21
C ILE A 104 4.20 -7.90 1.47
N PRO A 105 4.93 -8.38 2.49
CA PRO A 105 4.94 -7.72 3.80
C PRO A 105 5.74 -6.42 3.82
N SER A 106 6.79 -6.32 3.01
CA SER A 106 7.66 -5.15 2.93
C SER A 106 8.43 -5.11 1.61
N ILE A 107 9.14 -4.01 1.34
CA ILE A 107 9.99 -3.89 0.15
C ILE A 107 11.14 -4.90 0.17
N GLU A 108 11.67 -5.24 1.35
CA GLU A 108 12.78 -6.19 1.52
C GLU A 108 12.37 -7.63 1.18
N ALA A 109 11.07 -7.95 1.26
CA ALA A 109 10.53 -9.24 0.87
C ALA A 109 10.45 -9.39 -0.66
N MET A 110 10.45 -8.29 -1.42
CA MET A 110 10.53 -8.34 -2.88
C MET A 110 11.94 -8.73 -3.31
N LYS A 111 12.18 -10.03 -3.54
CA LYS A 111 13.47 -10.51 -4.08
C LYS A 111 13.58 -10.39 -5.60
N VAL A 112 12.44 -10.29 -6.25
CA VAL A 112 12.29 -10.14 -7.70
C VAL A 112 11.22 -9.09 -7.95
N CYS A 113 11.46 -8.17 -8.88
CA CYS A 113 10.45 -7.21 -9.31
C CYS A 113 9.30 -7.95 -9.99
N PRO A 114 8.05 -7.90 -9.48
CA PRO A 114 6.94 -8.65 -10.05
C PRO A 114 6.45 -8.07 -11.39
N LEU A 115 6.81 -6.82 -11.70
CA LEU A 115 6.49 -6.19 -12.98
C LEU A 115 7.40 -6.64 -14.12
N THR A 116 8.70 -6.77 -13.85
CA THR A 116 9.73 -6.94 -14.90
C THR A 116 10.52 -8.24 -14.78
N GLY A 117 10.48 -8.92 -13.62
CA GLY A 117 11.30 -10.09 -13.33
C GLY A 117 12.75 -9.77 -12.92
N ASP A 118 13.11 -8.50 -12.82
CA ASP A 118 14.45 -8.05 -12.45
C ASP A 118 14.79 -8.37 -11.00
N LYS A 119 15.97 -8.97 -10.77
CA LYS A 119 16.50 -9.30 -9.43
C LYS A 119 17.35 -8.18 -8.84
N ASN A 120 17.78 -7.22 -9.66
CA ASN A 120 18.69 -6.13 -9.30
C ASN A 120 17.98 -4.77 -9.26
N PHE A 121 16.65 -4.78 -9.09
CA PHE A 121 15.88 -3.55 -8.98
C PHE A 121 16.34 -2.72 -7.77
N LYS A 122 16.19 -1.40 -7.88
CA LYS A 122 16.52 -0.46 -6.80
C LYS A 122 15.23 0.09 -6.22
N ALA A 123 15.11 0.05 -4.90
CA ALA A 123 14.03 0.72 -4.19
C ALA A 123 14.61 1.82 -3.30
N LYS A 124 14.03 3.02 -3.39
CA LYS A 124 14.36 4.15 -2.51
C LYS A 124 13.10 4.57 -1.77
N LEU A 125 13.22 4.74 -0.45
CA LEU A 125 12.14 5.29 0.36
C LEU A 125 11.89 6.73 -0.10
N HIS A 126 10.70 6.96 -0.62
CA HIS A 126 10.18 8.27 -1.00
C HIS A 126 9.35 8.78 0.18
N ILE A 127 9.99 9.50 1.11
CA ILE A 127 9.28 10.10 2.24
C ILE A 127 8.54 11.33 1.72
N ILE A 128 7.21 11.24 1.62
CA ILE A 128 6.37 12.43 1.47
C ILE A 128 6.23 13.02 2.88
N VAL A 129 7.01 14.08 3.16
CA VAL A 129 6.77 14.96 4.31
C VAL A 129 5.76 15.99 3.84
N ASP A 130 4.53 15.87 4.33
CA ASP A 130 3.49 16.90 4.21
C ASP A 130 3.59 17.85 5.42
#